data_AF-A0A961Z498-F1
#
_entry.id   AF-A0A961Z498-F1
#
_cell.length_a   1.000
_cell.length_b   1.000
_cell.length_c   1.000
_cell.angle_alpha   90.00
_cell.angle_beta   90.00
_cell.angle_gamma   90.00
#
_symmetry.space_group_name_H-M   'P 1'
#
loop_
_entity.id
_entity.type
_entity.pdbx_description
1 polymer ?
#
loop_
_entity_poly.entity_id
_entity_poly.type
_entity_poly.pdbx_seq_one_letter_code
_entity_poly.pdbx_strand_id
1 'polypeptide(L)' 'MARLVMKFGGTSVADLDRIRNVARHVKREVEQGNEVAVVVSAMA' A
#
# COMPACT_ATOMS: atom_id res chain seq x y z
N MET A 1 -15.66 7.01 -6.89
CA MET A 1 -15.22 7.05 -5.49
C MET A 1 -15.59 5.72 -4.84
N ALA A 2 -14.61 4.82 -4.70
CA ALA A 2 -14.77 3.54 -4.00
C ALA A 2 -13.98 3.56 -2.68
N ARG A 3 -14.36 2.71 -1.72
CA ARG A 3 -13.59 2.47 -0.48
C ARG A 3 -12.78 1.19 -0.63
N LEU A 4 -11.47 1.32 -0.59
CA LEU A 4 -10.52 0.21 -0.80
C LEU A 4 -9.73 -0.07 0.47
N VAL A 5 -9.55 -1.36 0.75
CA VAL A 5 -8.61 -1.84 1.75
C VAL A 5 -7.47 -2.55 1.02
N MET A 6 -6.25 -2.02 1.13
CA MET A 6 -5.06 -2.61 0.52
C MET A 6 -4.20 -3.25 1.60
N LYS A 7 -3.92 -4.56 1.49
CA LYS A 7 -3.08 -5.29 2.43
C LYS A 7 -1.74 -5.68 1.80
N PHE A 8 -0.66 -5.42 2.52
CA PHE A 8 0.70 -5.82 2.14
C PHE A 8 1.31 -6.72 3.22
N GLY A 9 1.90 -7.85 2.82
CA GLY A 9 2.60 -8.76 3.75
C GLY A 9 3.98 -8.24 4.12
N GLY A 10 4.62 -8.87 5.12
CA GLY A 10 5.96 -8.47 5.59
C GLY A 10 7.02 -8.49 4.49
N THR A 11 6.97 -9.49 3.62
CA THR A 11 7.86 -9.60 2.44
C THR A 11 7.59 -8.53 1.37
N SER A 12 6.40 -7.94 1.35
CA SER A 12 6.05 -6.81 0.49
C SER A 12 6.56 -5.47 1.03
N VAL A 13 7.04 -5.44 2.27
CA VAL A 13 7.59 -4.24 2.94
C VAL A 13 8.97 -4.54 3.55
N ALA A 14 9.67 -5.59 3.11
CA ALA A 14 10.90 -6.09 3.74
C ALA A 14 12.08 -5.09 3.72
N ASP A 15 12.04 -4.12 2.82
CA ASP A 15 13.08 -3.10 2.66
C ASP A 15 12.48 -1.76 2.19
N LEU A 16 13.29 -0.71 2.21
CA LEU A 16 12.86 0.65 1.85
C LEU A 16 12.38 0.76 0.40
N ASP A 17 12.96 0.00 -0.52
CA ASP A 17 12.58 0.06 -1.95
C ASP A 17 11.22 -0.60 -2.18
N ARG A 18 10.96 -1.71 -1.47
CA ARG A 18 9.64 -2.35 -1.44
C ARG A 18 8.58 -1.44 -0.82
N ILE A 19 8.91 -0.76 0.28
CA ILE A 19 8.00 0.23 0.89
C ILE A 19 7.70 1.38 -0.09
N ARG A 20 8.71 1.92 -0.79
CA ARG A 20 8.50 2.92 -1.85
C ARG A 20 7.62 2.38 -2.97
N ASN A 21 7.77 1.12 -3.35
CA ASN A 21 6.93 0.49 -4.37
C ASN A 21 5.47 0.38 -3.91
N VAL A 22 5.25 -0.08 -2.68
CA VAL A 22 3.91 -0.12 -2.05
C VAL A 22 3.28 1.27 -2.01
N ALA A 23 4.04 2.30 -1.60
CA ALA A 23 3.56 3.67 -1.56
C ALA A 23 3.12 4.18 -2.95
N ARG A 24 3.84 3.83 -4.02
CA ARG A 24 3.43 4.16 -5.40
C ARG A 24 2.11 3.50 -5.79
N HIS A 25 1.85 2.28 -5.34
CA HIS A 25 0.58 1.60 -5.62
C HIS A 25 -0.58 2.28 -4.88
N VAL A 26 -0.40 2.59 -3.58
CA VAL A 26 -1.41 3.31 -2.79
C VAL A 26 -1.70 4.68 -3.39
N LYS A 27 -0.66 5.43 -3.78
CA LYS A 27 -0.80 6.74 -4.39
C LYS A 27 -1.66 6.70 -5.66
N ARG A 28 -1.46 5.70 -6.53
CA ARG A 28 -2.26 5.55 -7.76
C ARG A 28 -3.75 5.39 -7.48
N GLU A 29 -4.12 4.65 -6.43
CA GLU A 29 -5.53 4.47 -6.06
C GLU A 29 -6.14 5.76 -5.49
N VAL A 30 -5.37 6.50 -4.68
CA VAL A 30 -5.80 7.81 -4.19
C VAL A 30 -5.98 8.81 -5.34
N GLU A 31 -5.07 8.84 -6.32
CA GLU A 31 -5.15 9.70 -7.51
C GLU A 31 -6.35 9.37 -8.41
N GLN A 32 -6.85 8.12 -8.38
CA GLN A 32 -8.08 7.72 -9.06
C GLN A 32 -9.35 8.13 -8.30
N GLY A 33 -9.22 8.78 -7.15
CA GLY A 33 -10.34 9.24 -6.33
C GLY A 33 -10.94 8.15 -5.44
N ASN A 34 -10.15 7.13 -5.09
CA ASN A 34 -10.54 6.11 -4.10
C ASN A 34 -10.17 6.56 -2.69
N GLU A 35 -11.04 6.25 -1.72
CA GLU A 35 -10.72 6.32 -0.29
C GLU A 35 -9.97 5.04 0.07
N VAL A 36 -8.72 5.15 0.56
CA VAL A 36 -7.84 3.98 0.75
C VAL A 36 -7.44 3.82 2.21
N ALA A 37 -7.72 2.65 2.78
CA ALA A 37 -7.13 2.19 4.03
C ALA A 37 -6.03 1.15 3.74
N VAL A 38 -4.86 1.29 4.35
CA VAL A 38 -3.71 0.40 4.11
C VAL A 38 -3.36 -0.37 5.38
N VAL A 39 -3.24 -1.69 5.26
CA VAL A 39 -2.81 -2.58 6.35
C VAL A 39 -1.48 -3.23 5.97
N VAL A 40 -0.50 -3.15 6.86
CA VAL A 40 0.81 -3.77 6.67
C VAL A 40 1.12 -4.74 7.81
N SER A 41 1.82 -5.82 7.50
CA SER A 41 2.46 -6.67 8.50
C SER A 41 3.84 -6.10 8.85
N ALA A 42 4.43 -6.55 9.97
CA ALA A 42 5.82 -6.24 10.29
C ALA A 42 6.76 -6.71 9.17
N MET A 43 7.88 -5.98 9.00
CA MET A 43 8.91 -6.33 8.04
C MET A 43 9.52 -7.69 8.40
N ALA A 44 9.70 -8.55 7.39
CA ALA A 44 10.24 -9.90 7.53
C ALA A 44 11.54 -10.04 6.74
#